data_AF-A0A534X8P3-F1
#
_entry.id   AF-A0A534X8P3-F1
#
_cell.length_a   1.000
_cell.length_b   1.000
_cell.length_c   1.000
_cell.angle_alpha   90.00
_cell.angle_beta   90.00
_cell.angle_gamma   90.00
#
_symmetry.space_group_name_H-M   'P 1'
#
loop_
_entity.id
_entity.type
_entity.pdbx_description
1 polymer ?
#
loop_
_entity_poly.entity_id
_entity_poly.type
_entity_poly.pdbx_seq_one_letter_code
_entity_poly.pdbx_strand_id
1 'polypeptide(L)'
;MRRARASAICLALAVTGSTLAGEPARTAPYPANTCVGRKQKEAGKYCKAVLRAWSAWDRSQNDRKRDRSLANAAKQLATRWARAEADALGQGTDCAETTLSSGAAQSLIDGAAGGVATAINAGLDLRRAGNARCGSALLNAAALECGRILAAEGAHVRDLQGDADGTARDAARAAASAAFGRAWTAQISAGCPTTAAQADLGSQIDGVTADLVFDTVVSPNVDDTQFTAYPATGTTRYLGRDFTPICMNGSPYYFFAKRGTVNKLVVYYQGGGACWDSLTCGLPSCDATVDPSPTGSDNPNNYHAGFADLANPSNPFRDWNIVFVSYCSCDVHFGDSAKDYPPHVEHRGYQNSRVVEKWAREHFVDPDQVFVTGSSAGAYGAWFNAVLHERVWPASKFEVLADAGNGVITQSFLDNYFPNWNFAANIPTDIPGLTDVLTNGTGIVGYTEVVANFFPRTRWAQYSAAYDGGFGGQTSFYNIMLNDNDPIAAVTWWNASCAFNTQMVAQALATAAAVPSNYRYYIGTGSRHTMWGSDKVYTDTTGGVPTLVDWLNAMLAGTPAWTNVECTNCGLLLPGDPAPRPLRAPFSMIGSDIVVTCP
;
A
#
# COMPACT_ATOMS: atom_id res chain seq x y z
N MET A 1 -69.79 27.23 -24.88
CA MET A 1 -68.96 26.21 -25.55
C MET A 1 -67.51 26.70 -25.62
N ARG A 2 -66.60 25.89 -25.07
CA ARG A 2 -65.16 25.70 -25.38
C ARG A 2 -64.19 26.89 -25.62
N ARG A 3 -62.97 26.62 -25.11
CA ARG A 3 -61.61 27.08 -25.48
C ARG A 3 -61.09 28.27 -24.67
N ALA A 4 -59.83 28.35 -24.28
CA ALA A 4 -58.71 27.41 -24.14
C ALA A 4 -57.66 28.20 -23.34
N ARG A 5 -56.94 27.58 -22.39
CA ARG A 5 -55.67 28.13 -21.89
C ARG A 5 -54.65 27.02 -21.70
N ALA A 6 -53.60 27.11 -22.51
CA ALA A 6 -52.34 26.41 -22.36
C ALA A 6 -51.68 26.82 -21.03
N SER A 7 -51.24 25.84 -20.24
CA SER A 7 -50.40 26.08 -19.07
C SER A 7 -48.93 26.00 -19.49
N ALA A 8 -48.20 27.05 -19.13
CA ALA A 8 -46.76 27.16 -19.32
C ALA A 8 -46.03 26.18 -18.38
N ILE A 9 -45.06 25.47 -18.94
CA ILE A 9 -44.11 24.62 -18.23
C ILE A 9 -43.08 25.52 -17.56
N CYS A 10 -43.05 25.53 -16.23
CA CYS A 10 -41.94 26.08 -15.45
C CYS A 10 -40.86 24.99 -15.31
N LEU A 11 -39.74 25.21 -15.99
CA LEU A 11 -38.51 24.42 -15.85
C LEU A 11 -37.87 24.77 -14.49
N ALA A 12 -37.93 23.86 -13.52
CA ALA A 12 -37.17 23.96 -12.28
C ALA A 12 -35.78 23.36 -12.50
N LEU A 13 -34.76 24.21 -12.67
CA LEU A 13 -33.37 23.81 -12.58
C LEU A 13 -33.05 23.44 -11.12
N ALA A 14 -32.92 22.14 -10.86
CA ALA A 14 -32.32 21.64 -9.63
C ALA A 14 -30.80 21.80 -9.74
N VAL A 15 -30.27 22.83 -9.08
CA VAL A 15 -28.83 22.92 -8.80
C VAL A 15 -28.55 21.95 -7.67
N THR A 16 -28.05 20.76 -8.00
CA THR A 16 -27.46 19.84 -7.03
C THR A 16 -26.13 20.41 -6.56
N GLY A 17 -26.16 21.12 -5.44
CA GLY A 17 -24.96 21.52 -4.73
C GLY A 17 -24.28 20.28 -4.16
N SER A 18 -23.12 19.93 -4.69
CA SER A 18 -22.22 18.93 -4.11
C SER A 18 -21.79 19.43 -2.73
N THR A 19 -22.43 18.94 -1.68
CA THR A 19 -21.89 19.09 -0.32
C THR A 19 -20.65 18.24 -0.26
N LEU A 20 -19.48 18.85 -0.46
CA LEU A 20 -18.20 18.27 -0.09
C LEU A 20 -18.35 17.74 1.33
N ALA A 21 -18.19 16.43 1.52
CA ALA A 21 -18.14 15.83 2.84
C ALA A 21 -17.11 16.61 3.67
N GLY A 22 -17.50 17.09 4.85
CA GLY A 22 -16.58 17.81 5.73
C GLY A 22 -15.34 16.98 6.00
N GLU A 23 -14.16 17.60 6.00
CA GLU A 23 -12.91 16.91 6.32
C GLU A 23 -13.06 16.15 7.65
N PRO A 24 -12.70 14.86 7.71
CA PRO A 24 -12.76 14.11 8.96
C PRO A 24 -11.90 14.80 10.02
N ALA A 25 -12.37 14.76 11.27
CA ALA A 25 -11.65 15.36 12.39
C ALA A 25 -10.22 14.82 12.48
N ARG A 26 -9.23 15.71 12.56
CA ARG A 26 -7.79 15.38 12.62
C ARG A 26 -7.53 14.42 13.78
N THR A 27 -7.06 13.21 13.48
CA THR A 27 -6.77 12.20 14.50
C THR A 27 -5.43 12.49 15.19
N ALA A 28 -5.29 12.11 16.46
CA ALA A 28 -4.01 12.19 17.13
C ALA A 28 -2.95 11.33 16.39
N PRO A 29 -1.68 11.76 16.32
CA PRO A 29 -0.63 10.98 15.70
C PRO A 29 -0.48 9.60 16.33
N TYR A 30 -0.32 8.57 15.51
CA TYR A 30 -0.09 7.21 15.99
C TYR A 30 1.27 7.10 16.72
N PRO A 31 1.45 6.17 17.68
CA PRO A 31 2.70 6.06 18.44
C PRO A 31 3.94 5.85 17.56
N ALA A 32 3.84 5.04 16.48
CA ALA A 32 4.95 4.85 15.52
C ALA A 32 5.38 6.18 14.89
N ASN A 33 4.45 6.93 14.30
CA ASN A 33 4.68 8.25 13.71
C ASN A 33 5.32 9.23 14.72
N THR A 34 4.82 9.23 15.96
CA THR A 34 5.39 10.04 17.05
C THR A 34 6.82 9.64 17.38
N CYS A 35 7.12 8.34 17.45
CA CYS A 35 8.46 7.84 17.69
C CYS A 35 9.41 8.24 16.57
N VAL A 36 9.06 7.92 15.32
CA VAL A 36 9.88 8.19 14.13
C VAL A 36 10.21 9.67 14.02
N GLY A 37 9.22 10.56 14.13
CA GLY A 37 9.50 11.98 14.01
C GLY A 37 10.30 12.56 15.17
N ARG A 38 10.24 11.95 16.37
CA ARG A 38 11.17 12.27 17.46
C ARG A 38 12.58 11.78 17.13
N LYS A 39 12.75 10.54 16.64
CA LYS A 39 14.04 9.99 16.23
C LYS A 39 14.70 10.86 15.15
N GLN A 40 13.99 11.20 14.07
CA GLN A 40 14.48 12.10 13.02
C GLN A 40 14.88 13.49 13.58
N LYS A 41 14.04 14.09 14.44
CA LYS A 41 14.38 15.36 15.09
C LYS A 41 15.64 15.28 15.96
N GLU A 42 15.84 14.18 16.70
CA GLU A 42 17.03 13.98 17.53
C GLU A 42 18.27 13.66 16.68
N ALA A 43 18.12 12.92 15.56
CA ALA A 43 19.15 12.76 14.55
C ALA A 43 19.61 14.13 14.01
N GLY A 44 18.67 15.04 13.71
CA GLY A 44 18.99 16.40 13.29
C GLY A 44 19.78 17.20 14.33
N LYS A 45 19.45 17.05 15.61
CA LYS A 45 20.22 17.66 16.70
C LYS A 45 21.62 17.05 16.83
N TYR A 46 21.74 15.75 16.64
CA TYR A 46 23.02 15.05 16.65
C TYR A 46 23.91 15.51 15.49
N CYS A 47 23.42 15.50 14.25
CA CYS A 47 24.13 16.01 13.08
C CYS A 47 24.63 17.45 13.28
N LYS A 48 23.77 18.31 13.81
CA LYS A 48 24.14 19.68 14.18
C LYS A 48 25.25 19.73 15.23
N ALA A 49 25.23 18.84 16.23
CA ALA A 49 26.25 18.79 17.28
C ALA A 49 27.59 18.28 16.75
N VAL A 50 27.60 17.26 15.89
CA VAL A 50 28.81 16.70 15.26
C VAL A 50 29.50 17.75 14.39
N LEU A 51 28.77 18.40 13.47
CA LEU A 51 29.32 19.44 12.61
C LEU A 51 29.80 20.68 13.41
N ARG A 52 29.15 20.99 14.53
CA ARG A 52 29.62 22.03 15.46
C ARG A 52 30.89 21.63 16.22
N ALA A 53 31.07 20.36 16.55
CA ALA A 53 32.30 19.86 17.15
C ALA A 53 33.47 20.02 16.16
N TRP A 54 33.27 19.69 14.88
CA TRP A 54 34.22 19.96 13.80
C TRP A 54 34.48 21.46 13.61
N SER A 55 33.44 22.29 13.60
CA SER A 55 33.57 23.74 13.53
C SER A 55 34.41 24.32 14.67
N ALA A 56 34.25 23.81 15.89
CA ALA A 56 35.07 24.20 17.03
C ALA A 56 36.51 23.67 16.93
N TRP A 57 36.69 22.50 16.32
CA TRP A 57 37.99 21.90 16.05
C TRP A 57 38.78 22.72 15.01
N ASP A 58 38.17 23.23 13.94
CA ASP A 58 38.85 24.11 12.97
C ASP A 58 39.54 25.29 13.64
N ARG A 59 38.90 25.86 14.67
CA ARG A 59 39.41 27.02 15.42
C ARG A 59 40.45 26.69 16.47
N SER A 60 40.42 25.46 17.02
CA SER A 60 41.21 25.11 18.21
C SER A 60 42.23 24.01 17.99
N GLN A 61 42.05 23.21 16.93
CA GLN A 61 42.83 22.02 16.61
C GLN A 61 42.99 21.07 17.81
N ASN A 62 41.95 21.00 18.66
CA ASN A 62 41.97 20.25 19.91
C ASN A 62 41.12 18.99 19.79
N ASP A 63 41.78 17.87 19.47
CA ASP A 63 41.13 16.57 19.30
C ASP A 63 40.37 16.14 20.55
N ARG A 64 40.99 16.26 21.73
CA ARG A 64 40.38 15.87 23.01
C ARG A 64 39.06 16.61 23.27
N LYS A 65 38.97 17.88 22.88
CA LYS A 65 37.75 18.69 23.04
C LYS A 65 36.68 18.29 22.01
N ARG A 66 37.07 18.04 20.76
CA ARG A 66 36.18 17.52 19.71
C ARG A 66 35.59 16.18 20.14
N ASP A 67 36.45 15.22 20.49
CA ASP A 67 36.04 13.84 20.82
C ASP A 67 35.14 13.79 22.05
N ARG A 68 35.41 14.63 23.07
CA ARG A 68 34.50 14.80 24.22
C ARG A 68 33.14 15.35 23.80
N SER A 69 33.11 16.29 22.85
CA SER A 69 31.85 16.87 22.35
C SER A 69 31.05 15.83 21.55
N LEU A 70 31.72 15.03 20.72
CA LEU A 70 31.12 13.92 19.99
C LEU A 70 30.55 12.86 20.94
N ALA A 71 31.33 12.40 21.93
CA ALA A 71 30.88 11.44 22.93
C ALA A 71 29.67 11.94 23.74
N ASN A 72 29.66 13.23 24.10
CA ASN A 72 28.52 13.85 24.77
C ASN A 72 27.28 13.90 23.87
N ALA A 73 27.44 14.24 22.60
CA ALA A 73 26.35 14.27 21.63
C ALA A 73 25.77 12.86 21.42
N ALA A 74 26.62 11.84 21.30
CA ALA A 74 26.22 10.45 21.11
C ALA A 74 25.42 9.92 22.31
N LYS A 75 25.87 10.24 23.53
CA LYS A 75 25.13 9.91 24.76
C LYS A 75 23.75 10.56 24.79
N GLN A 76 23.64 11.82 24.34
CA GLN A 76 22.35 12.52 24.27
C GLN A 76 21.43 11.92 23.21
N LEU A 77 21.98 11.56 22.05
CA LEU A 77 21.25 10.86 21.00
C LEU A 77 20.65 9.56 21.56
N ALA A 78 21.49 8.65 22.06
CA ALA A 78 21.05 7.36 22.61
C ALA A 78 19.98 7.52 23.71
N THR A 79 20.19 8.45 24.65
CA THR A 79 19.23 8.69 25.75
C THR A 79 17.86 9.14 25.22
N ARG A 80 17.83 10.03 24.23
CA ARG A 80 16.57 10.58 23.69
C ARG A 80 15.90 9.63 22.71
N TRP A 81 16.69 8.82 22.00
CA TRP A 81 16.21 7.74 21.15
C TRP A 81 15.47 6.69 21.97
N ALA A 82 16.11 6.18 23.03
CA ALA A 82 15.51 5.21 23.95
C ALA A 82 14.25 5.76 24.63
N ARG A 83 14.20 7.06 24.92
CA ARG A 83 12.98 7.69 25.43
C ARG A 83 11.84 7.69 24.41
N ALA A 84 12.14 7.94 23.13
CA ALA A 84 11.12 7.88 22.08
C ALA A 84 10.56 6.46 21.92
N GLU A 85 11.43 5.45 22.01
CA GLU A 85 11.06 4.03 21.99
C GLU A 85 10.20 3.65 23.19
N ALA A 86 10.63 4.00 24.42
CA ALA A 86 9.87 3.71 25.63
C ALA A 86 8.48 4.38 25.66
N ASP A 87 8.39 5.63 25.20
CA ASP A 87 7.12 6.36 25.13
C ASP A 87 6.14 5.71 24.11
N ALA A 88 6.66 5.13 23.01
CA ALA A 88 5.85 4.41 22.03
C ALA A 88 5.45 3.00 22.52
N LEU A 89 6.38 2.29 23.19
CA LEU A 89 6.11 0.98 23.77
C LEU A 89 5.03 1.05 24.84
N GLY A 90 5.04 2.10 25.67
CA GLY A 90 3.98 2.38 26.64
C GLY A 90 2.59 2.61 26.01
N GLN A 91 2.51 2.78 24.69
CA GLN A 91 1.29 2.92 23.90
C GLN A 91 1.03 1.73 22.95
N GLY A 92 1.81 0.64 23.06
CA GLY A 92 1.59 -0.60 22.30
C GLY A 92 2.33 -0.70 20.96
N THR A 93 3.33 0.15 20.70
CA THR A 93 4.17 0.09 19.49
C THR A 93 5.64 -0.06 19.87
N ASP A 94 6.27 -1.14 19.42
CA ASP A 94 7.72 -1.35 19.62
C ASP A 94 8.53 -0.71 18.50
N CYS A 95 8.81 0.58 18.65
CA CYS A 95 9.60 1.33 17.68
C CYS A 95 11.09 0.92 17.63
N ALA A 96 11.59 0.13 18.59
CA ALA A 96 12.95 -0.38 18.53
C ALA A 96 13.07 -1.53 17.50
N GLU A 97 12.01 -2.33 17.35
CA GLU A 97 11.93 -3.40 16.36
C GLU A 97 11.64 -2.89 14.94
N THR A 98 11.09 -1.68 14.79
CA THR A 98 10.61 -1.21 13.49
C THR A 98 11.41 -0.09 12.84
N THR A 99 12.50 0.38 13.45
CA THR A 99 13.25 1.54 12.93
C THR A 99 14.75 1.43 13.20
N LEU A 100 15.53 2.29 12.53
CA LEU A 100 16.96 2.45 12.75
C LEU A 100 17.33 2.62 14.23
N SER A 101 18.37 1.90 14.66
CA SER A 101 18.95 2.05 16.01
C SER A 101 19.72 3.36 16.15
N SER A 102 19.85 3.88 17.38
CA SER A 102 20.65 5.09 17.62
C SER A 102 22.11 4.94 17.23
N GLY A 103 22.67 3.73 17.34
CA GLY A 103 24.06 3.45 16.97
C GLY A 103 24.28 3.46 15.46
N ALA A 104 23.33 2.93 14.69
CA ALA A 104 23.38 3.00 13.23
C ALA A 104 23.17 4.45 12.74
N ALA A 105 22.21 5.17 13.32
CA ALA A 105 22.01 6.60 13.04
C ALA A 105 23.26 7.43 13.36
N GLN A 106 23.92 7.14 14.49
CA GLN A 106 25.19 7.77 14.84
C GLN A 106 26.25 7.52 13.76
N SER A 107 26.45 6.27 13.35
CA SER A 107 27.47 5.91 12.36
C SER A 107 27.27 6.60 11.02
N LEU A 108 26.02 6.67 10.52
CA LEU A 108 25.68 7.38 9.28
C LEU A 108 26.05 8.87 9.39
N ILE A 109 25.64 9.51 10.49
CA ILE A 109 25.87 10.95 10.70
C ILE A 109 27.36 11.25 10.90
N ASP A 110 28.07 10.45 11.68
CA ASP A 110 29.50 10.65 11.96
C ASP A 110 30.32 10.53 10.67
N GLY A 111 30.02 9.52 9.84
CA GLY A 111 30.65 9.34 8.53
C GLY A 111 30.43 10.52 7.59
N ALA A 112 29.17 10.93 7.41
CA ALA A 112 28.81 12.03 6.51
C ALA A 112 29.37 13.38 7.01
N ALA A 113 29.26 13.68 8.31
CA ALA A 113 29.77 14.91 8.88
C ALA A 113 31.30 14.99 8.81
N GLY A 114 32.00 13.86 8.96
CA GLY A 114 33.45 13.77 8.73
C GLY A 114 33.82 14.05 7.28
N GLY A 115 33.05 13.52 6.32
CA GLY A 115 33.20 13.81 4.89
C GLY A 115 33.02 15.29 4.57
N VAL A 116 31.93 15.90 5.06
CA VAL A 116 31.65 17.33 4.92
C VAL A 116 32.77 18.21 5.51
N ALA A 117 33.25 17.87 6.71
CA ALA A 117 34.35 18.60 7.33
C ALA A 117 35.65 18.48 6.56
N THR A 118 35.97 17.29 6.07
CA THR A 118 37.15 17.05 5.22
C THR A 118 37.07 17.88 3.94
N ALA A 119 35.91 17.89 3.27
CA ALA A 119 35.70 18.65 2.05
C ALA A 119 35.81 20.17 2.29
N ILE A 120 35.12 20.71 3.29
CA ILE A 120 35.20 22.15 3.62
C ILE A 120 36.65 22.56 3.91
N ASN A 121 37.41 21.73 4.62
CA ASN A 121 38.79 22.01 4.99
C ASN A 121 39.80 21.84 3.85
N ALA A 122 39.39 21.29 2.70
CA ALA A 122 40.25 21.22 1.53
C ALA A 122 40.64 22.64 1.06
N GLY A 123 41.94 22.90 0.94
CA GLY A 123 42.49 24.23 0.60
C GLY A 123 42.69 25.17 1.79
N LEU A 124 42.18 24.84 2.99
CA LEU A 124 42.33 25.67 4.18
C LEU A 124 43.62 25.35 4.95
N ASP A 125 44.50 26.35 5.09
CA ASP A 125 45.54 26.34 6.15
C ASP A 125 44.94 26.75 7.51
N LEU A 126 44.53 25.78 8.33
CA LEU A 126 43.88 26.01 9.63
C LEU A 126 44.78 26.68 10.67
N ARG A 127 46.10 26.83 10.43
CA ARG A 127 46.98 27.64 11.29
C ARG A 127 46.71 29.14 11.11
N ARG A 128 46.09 29.54 10.00
CA ARG A 128 45.67 30.92 9.76
C ARG A 128 44.29 31.15 10.36
N ALA A 129 44.22 32.10 11.29
CA ALA A 129 42.97 32.45 11.96
C ALA A 129 41.83 32.87 11.01
N GLY A 130 42.14 33.38 9.81
CA GLY A 130 41.14 33.66 8.76
C GLY A 130 40.52 32.38 8.20
N ASN A 131 41.34 31.44 7.76
CA ASN A 131 40.91 30.14 7.20
C ASN A 131 40.14 29.33 8.24
N ALA A 132 40.66 29.22 9.46
CA ALA A 132 40.00 28.54 10.56
C ALA A 132 38.62 29.15 10.90
N ARG A 133 38.46 30.49 10.78
CA ARG A 133 37.16 31.16 10.97
C ARG A 133 36.19 30.86 9.84
N CYS A 134 36.64 30.86 8.59
CA CYS A 134 35.75 30.63 7.46
C CYS A 134 35.31 29.16 7.37
N GLY A 135 36.21 28.18 7.55
CA GLY A 135 35.85 26.76 7.65
C GLY A 135 34.85 26.49 8.79
N SER A 136 35.11 27.06 9.96
CA SER A 136 34.19 27.03 11.11
C SER A 136 32.81 27.61 10.79
N ALA A 137 32.73 28.71 10.03
CA ALA A 137 31.47 29.31 9.62
C ALA A 137 30.69 28.43 8.63
N LEU A 138 31.38 27.84 7.64
CA LEU A 138 30.79 26.92 6.67
C LEU A 138 30.25 25.65 7.35
N LEU A 139 31.01 25.07 8.29
CA LEU A 139 30.56 23.92 9.08
C LEU A 139 29.34 24.24 9.96
N ASN A 140 29.28 25.44 10.54
CA ASN A 140 28.10 25.88 11.29
C ASN A 140 26.86 26.04 10.39
N ALA A 141 27.04 26.47 9.14
CA ALA A 141 25.95 26.56 8.18
C ALA A 141 25.44 25.17 7.78
N ALA A 142 26.34 24.24 7.44
CA ALA A 142 26.00 22.82 7.19
C ALA A 142 25.30 22.18 8.40
N ALA A 143 25.76 22.48 9.62
CA ALA A 143 25.13 22.01 10.86
C ALA A 143 23.67 22.47 11.01
N LEU A 144 23.36 23.68 10.55
CA LEU A 144 22.01 24.22 10.58
C LEU A 144 21.12 23.62 9.50
N GLU A 145 21.67 23.38 8.31
CA GLU A 145 20.96 22.74 7.20
C GLU A 145 20.53 21.32 7.57
N CYS A 146 21.50 20.45 7.89
CA CYS A 146 21.25 19.06 8.26
C CYS A 146 20.22 18.96 9.42
N GLY A 147 20.41 19.78 10.46
CA GLY A 147 19.50 19.79 11.61
C GLY A 147 18.10 20.33 11.31
N ARG A 148 17.94 21.18 10.30
CA ARG A 148 16.62 21.73 9.89
C ARG A 148 15.88 20.78 8.95
N ILE A 149 16.58 20.13 8.02
CA ILE A 149 16.00 19.13 7.13
C ILE A 149 15.38 18.00 7.96
N LEU A 150 16.15 17.36 8.83
CA LEU A 150 15.66 16.25 9.68
C LEU A 150 14.57 16.68 10.67
N ALA A 151 14.55 17.95 11.08
CA ALA A 151 13.47 18.47 11.92
C ALA A 151 12.17 18.71 11.13
N ALA A 152 12.26 19.05 9.84
CA ALA A 152 11.11 19.18 8.95
C ALA A 152 10.51 17.80 8.64
N GLU A 153 11.35 16.82 8.30
CA GLU A 153 10.96 15.42 8.12
C GLU A 153 10.26 14.87 9.37
N GLY A 154 10.89 15.07 10.54
CA GLY A 154 10.30 14.62 11.80
C GLY A 154 9.03 15.35 12.21
N ALA A 155 8.74 16.53 11.65
CA ALA A 155 7.47 17.21 11.83
C ALA A 155 6.39 16.65 10.90
N HIS A 156 6.75 16.37 9.64
CA HIS A 156 5.87 15.79 8.62
C HIS A 156 5.34 14.42 9.05
N VAL A 157 6.24 13.47 9.36
CA VAL A 157 5.86 12.09 9.72
C VAL A 157 4.95 12.03 10.96
N ARG A 158 5.03 13.03 11.84
CA ARG A 158 4.18 13.14 13.04
C ARG A 158 2.77 13.60 12.73
N ASP A 159 2.51 14.17 11.56
CA ASP A 159 1.25 14.80 11.22
C ASP A 159 0.96 14.69 9.72
N LEU A 160 0.94 13.44 9.24
CA LEU A 160 0.71 13.11 7.83
C LEU A 160 -0.62 13.66 7.30
N GLN A 161 -1.66 13.75 8.13
CA GLN A 161 -2.93 14.37 7.73
C GLN A 161 -2.79 15.89 7.55
N GLY A 162 -1.95 16.53 8.37
CA GLY A 162 -1.74 17.96 8.37
C GLY A 162 -0.92 18.52 7.22
N ASP A 163 -0.09 17.67 6.64
CA ASP A 163 0.81 17.99 5.53
C ASP A 163 0.78 16.84 4.50
N ALA A 164 -0.41 16.40 4.12
CA ALA A 164 -0.62 15.21 3.28
C ALA A 164 0.07 15.29 1.91
N ASP A 165 0.32 16.49 1.40
CA ASP A 165 1.03 16.70 0.13
C ASP A 165 2.53 17.05 0.35
N GLY A 166 3.02 17.03 1.59
CA GLY A 166 4.42 17.32 1.94
C GLY A 166 4.87 18.77 1.69
N THR A 167 3.94 19.68 1.39
CA THR A 167 4.26 21.05 0.97
C THR A 167 4.98 21.84 2.08
N ALA A 168 4.56 21.68 3.34
CA ALA A 168 5.20 22.36 4.46
C ALA A 168 6.60 21.80 4.73
N ARG A 169 6.76 20.47 4.66
CA ARG A 169 8.06 19.79 4.73
C ARG A 169 9.02 20.30 3.65
N ASP A 170 8.58 20.28 2.40
CA ASP A 170 9.42 20.63 1.25
C ASP A 170 9.83 22.10 1.29
N ALA A 171 8.92 23.01 1.67
CA ALA A 171 9.24 24.41 1.87
C ALA A 171 10.28 24.62 2.99
N ALA A 172 10.18 23.87 4.09
CA ALA A 172 11.14 23.95 5.19
C ALA A 172 12.52 23.42 4.80
N ARG A 173 12.59 22.34 4.01
CA ARG A 173 13.85 21.82 3.44
C ARG A 173 14.49 22.81 2.49
N ALA A 174 13.72 23.33 1.53
CA ALA A 174 14.20 24.33 0.59
C ALA A 174 14.72 25.59 1.30
N ALA A 175 14.04 26.04 2.37
CA ALA A 175 14.49 27.16 3.19
C ALA A 175 15.80 26.86 3.94
N ALA A 176 16.02 25.62 4.38
CA ALA A 176 17.27 25.19 5.01
C ALA A 176 18.43 25.25 4.02
N SER A 177 18.27 24.67 2.82
CA SER A 177 19.31 24.67 1.78
C SER A 177 19.59 26.05 1.22
N ALA A 178 18.56 26.89 1.04
CA ALA A 178 18.75 28.28 0.65
C ALA A 178 19.53 29.08 1.71
N ALA A 179 19.33 28.79 3.00
CA ALA A 179 20.10 29.42 4.07
C ALA A 179 21.57 28.98 4.08
N PHE A 180 21.84 27.70 3.81
CA PHE A 180 23.21 27.21 3.61
C PHE A 180 23.88 27.90 2.42
N GLY A 181 23.21 27.98 1.27
CA GLY A 181 23.74 28.66 0.08
C GLY A 181 24.09 30.12 0.33
N ARG A 182 23.24 30.88 1.03
CA ARG A 182 23.56 32.27 1.42
C ARG A 182 24.79 32.37 2.32
N ALA A 183 24.92 31.47 3.30
CA ALA A 183 26.08 31.44 4.18
C ALA A 183 27.35 31.05 3.42
N TRP A 184 27.25 30.09 2.49
CA TRP A 184 28.34 29.70 1.60
C TRP A 184 28.84 30.87 0.77
N THR A 185 27.95 31.52 0.00
CA THR A 185 28.29 32.69 -0.82
C THR A 185 28.97 33.78 0.01
N ALA A 186 28.45 34.07 1.21
CA ALA A 186 29.06 35.08 2.08
C ALA A 186 30.51 34.75 2.47
N GLN A 187 30.83 33.48 2.76
CA GLN A 187 32.20 33.07 3.09
C GLN A 187 33.13 33.06 1.87
N ILE A 188 32.65 32.60 0.71
CA ILE A 188 33.45 32.60 -0.52
C ILE A 188 33.74 34.04 -0.98
N SER A 189 32.74 34.94 -0.97
CA SER A 189 32.93 36.35 -1.27
C SER A 189 33.87 37.07 -0.29
N ALA A 190 33.97 36.58 0.95
CA ALA A 190 34.94 37.05 1.94
C ALA A 190 36.35 36.44 1.76
N GLY A 191 36.59 35.67 0.69
CA GLY A 191 37.90 35.12 0.35
C GLY A 191 38.26 33.82 1.06
N CYS A 192 37.28 33.02 1.50
CA CYS A 192 37.55 31.70 2.06
C CYS A 192 38.19 30.78 1.00
N PRO A 193 39.42 30.25 1.22
CA PRO A 193 40.18 29.56 0.18
C PRO A 193 39.83 28.07 0.05
N THR A 194 38.62 27.67 0.49
CA THR A 194 38.18 26.27 0.35
C THR A 194 38.08 25.88 -1.12
N THR A 195 38.49 24.66 -1.47
CA THR A 195 38.37 24.12 -2.83
C THR A 195 37.11 23.27 -3.01
N ALA A 196 36.28 23.11 -1.96
CA ALA A 196 35.02 22.38 -2.06
C ALA A 196 33.99 23.14 -2.90
N ALA A 197 33.08 22.39 -3.53
CA ALA A 197 31.91 22.93 -4.18
C ALA A 197 30.69 22.87 -3.25
N GLN A 198 29.87 23.93 -3.26
CA GLN A 198 28.64 23.99 -2.47
C GLN A 198 27.68 22.83 -2.82
N ALA A 199 27.55 22.52 -4.11
CA ALA A 199 26.63 21.50 -4.59
C ALA A 199 26.98 20.09 -4.06
N ASP A 200 28.28 19.77 -4.01
CA ASP A 200 28.74 18.47 -3.51
C ASP A 200 28.45 18.31 -2.01
N LEU A 201 28.64 19.39 -1.23
CA LEU A 201 28.31 19.39 0.20
C LEU A 201 26.80 19.30 0.44
N GLY A 202 26.00 20.01 -0.35
CA GLY A 202 24.54 19.90 -0.31
C GLY A 202 24.10 18.47 -0.59
N SER A 203 24.64 17.84 -1.64
CA SER A 203 24.34 16.45 -2.00
C SER A 203 24.74 15.45 -0.91
N GLN A 204 25.88 15.65 -0.23
CA GLN A 204 26.26 14.83 0.92
C GLN A 204 25.29 14.95 2.11
N ILE A 205 24.83 16.17 2.41
CA ILE A 205 23.85 16.43 3.47
C ILE A 205 22.50 15.80 3.09
N ASP A 206 22.03 16.04 1.86
CA ASP A 206 20.79 15.47 1.36
C ASP A 206 20.83 13.94 1.41
N GLY A 207 21.92 13.31 0.96
CA GLY A 207 22.12 11.86 1.01
C GLY A 207 21.99 11.29 2.43
N VAL A 208 22.77 11.80 3.40
CA VAL A 208 22.69 11.27 4.78
C VAL A 208 21.32 11.50 5.41
N THR A 209 20.66 12.63 5.11
CA THR A 209 19.31 12.87 5.62
C THR A 209 18.28 11.95 4.97
N ALA A 210 18.42 11.64 3.69
CA ALA A 210 17.57 10.69 2.98
C ALA A 210 17.73 9.28 3.55
N ASP A 211 18.96 8.81 3.78
CA ASP A 211 19.23 7.49 4.37
C ASP A 211 18.62 7.37 5.78
N LEU A 212 18.81 8.40 6.62
CA LEU A 212 18.21 8.45 7.97
C LEU A 212 16.69 8.46 7.95
N VAL A 213 16.09 9.21 7.02
CA VAL A 213 14.63 9.25 6.88
C VAL A 213 14.14 7.89 6.42
N PHE A 214 14.73 7.32 5.36
CA PHE A 214 14.38 6.03 4.81
C PHE A 214 14.43 4.92 5.87
N ASP A 215 15.54 4.79 6.60
CA ASP A 215 15.68 3.72 7.61
C ASP A 215 14.89 3.97 8.90
N THR A 216 14.28 5.15 9.05
CA THR A 216 13.35 5.42 10.16
C THR A 216 11.89 5.28 9.77
N VAL A 217 11.53 5.41 8.49
CA VAL A 217 10.15 5.19 8.01
C VAL A 217 9.92 3.81 7.39
N VAL A 218 10.98 3.18 6.86
CA VAL A 218 10.99 1.81 6.34
C VAL A 218 11.84 0.97 7.30
N SER A 219 11.25 -0.06 7.91
CA SER A 219 11.92 -0.86 8.94
C SER A 219 13.14 -1.63 8.40
N PRO A 220 14.36 -1.32 8.88
CA PRO A 220 15.58 -2.01 8.42
C PRO A 220 15.68 -3.45 8.95
N ASN A 221 14.77 -3.86 9.83
CA ASN A 221 14.74 -5.19 10.43
C ASN A 221 13.84 -6.17 9.65
N VAL A 222 13.19 -5.71 8.57
CA VAL A 222 12.51 -6.59 7.61
C VAL A 222 13.53 -7.07 6.59
N ASP A 223 13.54 -8.38 6.32
CA ASP A 223 14.48 -9.02 5.39
C ASP A 223 14.31 -8.44 3.97
N ASP A 224 15.41 -7.98 3.38
CA ASP A 224 15.46 -7.39 2.03
C ASP A 224 15.86 -8.40 0.93
N THR A 225 16.22 -9.61 1.31
CA THR A 225 16.67 -10.69 0.41
C THR A 225 15.54 -11.63 0.03
N GLN A 226 14.58 -11.88 0.93
CA GLN A 226 13.50 -12.84 0.75
C GLN A 226 12.25 -12.48 1.57
N PHE A 227 11.12 -13.10 1.25
CA PHE A 227 9.94 -13.02 2.11
C PHE A 227 10.17 -13.82 3.39
N THR A 228 9.91 -13.18 4.53
CA THR A 228 9.92 -13.82 5.86
C THR A 228 8.50 -14.08 6.32
N ALA A 229 8.24 -15.25 6.90
CA ALA A 229 6.96 -15.58 7.52
C ALA A 229 6.90 -15.00 8.95
N TYR A 230 5.81 -14.31 9.26
CA TYR A 230 5.55 -13.71 10.56
C TYR A 230 4.35 -14.41 11.22
N PRO A 231 4.53 -15.02 12.42
CA PRO A 231 3.42 -15.56 13.17
C PRO A 231 2.57 -14.43 13.76
N ALA A 232 1.27 -14.45 13.47
CA ALA A 232 0.30 -13.58 14.12
C ALA A 232 -0.48 -14.44 15.10
N THR A 233 0.04 -14.55 16.33
CA THR A 233 -0.52 -15.43 17.38
C THR A 233 -0.97 -14.64 18.60
N GLY A 234 -1.99 -15.14 19.29
CA GLY A 234 -2.53 -14.49 20.48
C GLY A 234 -3.37 -13.26 20.16
N THR A 235 -3.65 -12.44 21.16
CA THR A 235 -4.49 -11.24 20.99
C THR A 235 -3.63 -10.00 20.80
N THR A 236 -3.91 -9.23 19.75
CA THR A 236 -3.25 -7.96 19.44
C THR A 236 -4.18 -6.79 19.73
N ARG A 237 -3.74 -5.87 20.60
CA ARG A 237 -4.45 -4.60 20.82
C ARG A 237 -4.13 -3.62 19.70
N TYR A 238 -5.15 -3.12 19.00
CA TYR A 238 -4.99 -2.14 17.94
C TYR A 238 -6.18 -1.17 17.88
N LEU A 239 -5.91 0.14 17.82
CA LEU A 239 -6.93 1.21 17.75
C LEU A 239 -8.09 1.05 18.75
N GLY A 240 -7.78 0.63 19.98
CA GLY A 240 -8.80 0.49 21.01
C GLY A 240 -9.67 -0.77 20.89
N ARG A 241 -9.30 -1.72 20.03
CA ARG A 241 -9.94 -3.05 19.91
C ARG A 241 -8.91 -4.18 20.05
N ASP A 242 -9.39 -5.33 20.46
CA ASP A 242 -8.60 -6.55 20.57
C ASP A 242 -8.87 -7.40 19.33
N PHE A 243 -7.81 -7.88 18.70
CA PHE A 243 -7.88 -8.73 17.52
C PHE A 243 -7.22 -10.09 17.76
N THR A 244 -7.92 -11.16 17.41
CA THR A 244 -7.44 -12.54 17.61
C THR A 244 -7.33 -13.24 16.25
N PRO A 245 -6.15 -13.18 15.60
CA PRO A 245 -5.92 -13.82 14.33
C PRO A 245 -5.84 -15.34 14.47
N ILE A 246 -6.53 -16.05 13.56
CA ILE A 246 -6.61 -17.51 13.53
C ILE A 246 -7.14 -17.95 12.16
N CYS A 247 -6.82 -19.18 11.75
CA CYS A 247 -7.39 -19.80 10.57
C CYS A 247 -8.72 -20.49 10.85
N MET A 248 -9.46 -20.83 9.80
CA MET A 248 -10.82 -21.36 9.88
C MET A 248 -10.94 -22.60 10.75
N ASN A 249 -9.91 -23.44 10.79
CA ASN A 249 -9.89 -24.70 11.54
C ASN A 249 -9.28 -24.56 12.94
N GLY A 250 -8.96 -23.34 13.37
CA GLY A 250 -8.30 -23.05 14.64
C GLY A 250 -6.77 -23.06 14.60
N SER A 251 -6.12 -23.29 13.44
CA SER A 251 -4.67 -23.25 13.36
C SER A 251 -4.13 -21.81 13.50
N PRO A 252 -2.85 -21.64 13.91
CA PRO A 252 -2.21 -20.34 13.94
C PRO A 252 -2.20 -19.66 12.57
N TYR A 253 -2.37 -18.35 12.56
CA TYR A 253 -2.28 -17.52 11.36
C TYR A 253 -0.84 -17.01 11.13
N TYR A 254 -0.45 -16.92 9.87
CA TYR A 254 0.83 -16.38 9.42
C TYR A 254 0.59 -15.41 8.27
N PHE A 255 1.49 -14.46 8.10
CA PHE A 255 1.59 -13.60 6.92
C PHE A 255 3.05 -13.45 6.52
N PHE A 256 3.34 -12.81 5.39
CA PHE A 256 4.72 -12.63 4.95
C PHE A 256 5.04 -11.17 4.66
N ALA A 257 6.31 -10.79 4.82
CA ALA A 257 6.78 -9.49 4.37
C ALA A 257 8.21 -9.57 3.81
N LYS A 258 8.50 -8.64 2.90
CA LYS A 258 9.83 -8.42 2.33
C LYS A 258 10.11 -6.92 2.22
N ARG A 259 11.30 -6.49 2.62
CA ARG A 259 11.79 -5.13 2.46
C ARG A 259 12.21 -4.88 1.01
N GLY A 260 11.85 -3.69 0.52
CA GLY A 260 12.27 -3.15 -0.76
C GLY A 260 13.43 -2.16 -0.62
N THR A 261 13.83 -1.59 -1.74
CA THR A 261 14.89 -0.57 -1.82
C THR A 261 14.35 0.84 -2.01
N VAL A 262 13.03 1.00 -2.23
CA VAL A 262 12.35 2.29 -2.33
C VAL A 262 11.25 2.45 -1.27
N ASN A 263 10.89 3.70 -0.95
CA ASN A 263 9.86 4.03 0.04
C ASN A 263 8.44 3.86 -0.53
N LYS A 264 8.13 2.67 -1.03
CA LYS A 264 6.83 2.33 -1.62
C LYS A 264 6.39 0.97 -1.12
N LEU A 265 5.07 0.76 -1.00
CA LEU A 265 4.50 -0.41 -0.36
C LEU A 265 3.45 -1.08 -1.23
N VAL A 266 3.58 -2.39 -1.42
CA VAL A 266 2.51 -3.27 -1.90
C VAL A 266 1.89 -3.98 -0.70
N VAL A 267 0.57 -3.90 -0.57
CA VAL A 267 -0.20 -4.79 0.33
C VAL A 267 -0.98 -5.75 -0.56
N TYR A 268 -0.50 -6.99 -0.63
CA TYR A 268 -1.08 -8.03 -1.46
C TYR A 268 -1.93 -8.99 -0.63
N TYR A 269 -3.19 -9.18 -0.99
CA TYR A 269 -4.10 -10.15 -0.37
C TYR A 269 -4.16 -11.44 -1.18
N GLN A 270 -3.87 -12.57 -0.53
CA GLN A 270 -3.90 -13.89 -1.13
C GLN A 270 -5.32 -14.30 -1.56
N GLY A 271 -5.44 -15.00 -2.69
CA GLY A 271 -6.68 -15.65 -3.10
C GLY A 271 -6.91 -16.99 -2.40
N GLY A 272 -7.86 -17.79 -2.89
CA GLY A 272 -8.08 -19.15 -2.39
C GLY A 272 -9.53 -19.45 -2.05
N GLY A 273 -10.48 -19.04 -2.89
CA GLY A 273 -11.89 -19.42 -2.77
C GLY A 273 -12.62 -18.89 -1.52
N ALA A 274 -13.72 -19.53 -1.12
CA ALA A 274 -14.56 -19.11 0.00
C ALA A 274 -15.52 -20.24 0.44
N CYS A 275 -16.08 -20.10 1.63
CA CYS A 275 -17.17 -20.95 2.12
C CYS A 275 -18.07 -20.13 3.05
N TRP A 276 -19.37 -20.46 3.12
CA TRP A 276 -20.35 -19.61 3.85
C TRP A 276 -21.43 -20.41 4.58
N ASP A 277 -21.49 -21.72 4.38
CA ASP A 277 -22.44 -22.63 5.02
C ASP A 277 -21.83 -24.02 5.23
N SER A 278 -22.59 -24.93 5.83
CA SER A 278 -22.14 -26.29 6.13
C SER A 278 -21.71 -27.09 4.90
N LEU A 279 -22.37 -26.92 3.74
CA LEU A 279 -22.07 -27.72 2.56
C LEU A 279 -20.79 -27.23 1.90
N THR A 280 -20.64 -25.92 1.73
CA THR A 280 -19.44 -25.30 1.15
C THR A 280 -18.24 -25.44 2.07
N CYS A 281 -18.40 -25.21 3.38
CA CYS A 281 -17.29 -25.31 4.33
C CYS A 281 -16.90 -26.76 4.67
N GLY A 282 -17.74 -27.74 4.34
CA GLY A 282 -17.41 -29.16 4.43
C GLY A 282 -16.56 -29.68 3.26
N LEU A 283 -16.33 -28.84 2.24
CA LEU A 283 -15.56 -29.16 1.04
C LEU A 283 -14.28 -28.30 1.00
N PRO A 284 -13.25 -28.71 0.25
CA PRO A 284 -12.04 -27.91 0.07
C PRO A 284 -12.28 -26.75 -0.91
N SER A 285 -13.23 -25.86 -0.59
CA SER A 285 -13.56 -24.67 -1.39
C SER A 285 -12.66 -23.47 -1.09
N CYS A 286 -11.78 -23.61 -0.11
CA CYS A 286 -10.78 -22.63 0.33
C CYS A 286 -9.69 -23.30 1.18
N ASP A 287 -8.60 -22.58 1.42
CA ASP A 287 -7.50 -23.04 2.26
C ASP A 287 -7.85 -22.91 3.75
N ALA A 288 -7.61 -23.99 4.51
CA ALA A 288 -7.99 -24.05 5.92
C ALA A 288 -6.88 -23.62 6.89
N THR A 289 -5.66 -23.47 6.38
CA THR A 289 -4.42 -23.18 7.13
C THR A 289 -3.52 -22.30 6.29
N VAL A 290 -2.53 -21.67 6.91
CA VAL A 290 -1.37 -21.11 6.19
C VAL A 290 -0.19 -22.08 6.34
N ASP A 291 0.48 -22.43 5.25
CA ASP A 291 1.75 -23.16 5.23
C ASP A 291 2.94 -22.17 5.14
N PRO A 292 3.55 -21.81 6.29
CA PRO A 292 4.66 -20.86 6.32
C PRO A 292 6.01 -21.50 5.95
N SER A 293 6.05 -22.79 5.60
CA SER A 293 7.32 -23.46 5.35
C SER A 293 8.05 -22.87 4.13
N PRO A 294 9.39 -22.99 4.04
CA PRO A 294 10.15 -22.50 2.88
C PRO A 294 9.65 -23.06 1.54
N THR A 295 9.12 -24.29 1.52
CA THR A 295 8.56 -24.94 0.33
C THR A 295 7.03 -24.92 0.29
N GLY A 296 6.41 -24.18 1.21
CA GLY A 296 4.95 -24.15 1.38
C GLY A 296 4.26 -23.42 0.24
N SER A 297 3.02 -23.80 -0.05
CA SER A 297 2.23 -23.18 -1.12
C SER A 297 1.93 -21.71 -0.83
N ASP A 298 1.85 -21.29 0.43
CA ASP A 298 1.52 -19.90 0.77
C ASP A 298 2.74 -18.98 0.81
N ASN A 299 3.95 -19.55 0.72
CA ASN A 299 5.19 -18.79 0.80
C ASN A 299 5.49 -18.06 -0.53
N PRO A 300 5.50 -16.72 -0.55
CA PRO A 300 5.69 -15.96 -1.79
C PRO A 300 7.04 -16.20 -2.47
N ASN A 301 8.04 -16.72 -1.76
CA ASN A 301 9.34 -17.08 -2.35
C ASN A 301 9.24 -18.19 -3.40
N ASN A 302 8.15 -18.97 -3.44
CA ASN A 302 7.96 -20.07 -4.38
C ASN A 302 7.28 -19.64 -5.70
N TYR A 303 7.04 -18.34 -5.88
CA TYR A 303 6.36 -17.80 -7.06
C TYR A 303 7.33 -16.96 -7.89
N HIS A 304 7.46 -17.34 -9.17
CA HIS A 304 8.47 -16.77 -10.08
C HIS A 304 7.86 -16.39 -11.44
N ALA A 305 6.61 -15.92 -11.45
CA ALA A 305 5.93 -15.50 -12.67
C ALA A 305 5.11 -14.23 -12.42
N GLY A 306 4.82 -13.49 -13.50
CA GLY A 306 4.06 -12.26 -13.45
C GLY A 306 4.68 -11.21 -12.52
N PHE A 307 3.85 -10.54 -11.73
CA PHE A 307 4.29 -9.56 -10.73
C PHE A 307 4.84 -10.19 -9.45
N ALA A 308 4.72 -11.52 -9.27
CA ALA A 308 5.40 -12.22 -8.19
C ALA A 308 6.90 -12.46 -8.51
N ASP A 309 7.30 -12.45 -9.78
CA ASP A 309 8.72 -12.47 -10.16
C ASP A 309 9.37 -11.10 -9.95
N LEU A 310 9.98 -10.90 -8.78
CA LEU A 310 10.71 -9.67 -8.46
C LEU A 310 12.08 -9.57 -9.17
N ALA A 311 12.55 -10.64 -9.82
CA ALA A 311 13.78 -10.59 -10.62
C ALA A 311 13.53 -10.02 -12.03
N ASN A 312 12.28 -9.99 -12.49
CA ASN A 312 11.92 -9.44 -13.78
C ASN A 312 12.07 -7.91 -13.79
N PRO A 313 12.93 -7.33 -14.65
CA PRO A 313 13.14 -5.88 -14.70
C PRO A 313 11.91 -5.09 -15.15
N SER A 314 10.94 -5.74 -15.82
CA SER A 314 9.67 -5.12 -16.22
C SER A 314 8.64 -5.08 -15.09
N ASN A 315 8.88 -5.75 -13.96
CA ASN A 315 7.96 -5.73 -12.82
C ASN A 315 8.03 -4.35 -12.12
N PRO A 316 6.92 -3.58 -12.07
CA PRO A 316 6.94 -2.25 -11.44
C PRO A 316 7.15 -2.30 -9.92
N PHE A 317 6.95 -3.46 -9.31
CA PHE A 317 7.02 -3.67 -7.85
C PHE A 317 8.31 -4.31 -7.37
N ARG A 318 9.26 -4.64 -8.26
CA ARG A 318 10.50 -5.38 -7.91
C ARG A 318 11.31 -4.78 -6.75
N ASP A 319 11.29 -3.45 -6.65
CA ASP A 319 12.04 -2.69 -5.65
C ASP A 319 11.18 -2.25 -4.45
N TRP A 320 9.86 -2.53 -4.45
CA TRP A 320 8.94 -2.06 -3.43
C TRP A 320 9.01 -2.95 -2.18
N ASN A 321 8.61 -2.39 -1.04
CA ASN A 321 8.28 -3.19 0.14
C ASN A 321 6.99 -3.96 -0.13
N ILE A 322 6.89 -5.19 0.36
CA ILE A 322 5.72 -6.03 0.12
C ILE A 322 5.27 -6.64 1.43
N VAL A 323 3.99 -6.47 1.75
CA VAL A 323 3.27 -7.20 2.78
C VAL A 323 2.27 -8.13 2.10
N PHE A 324 2.45 -9.42 2.30
CA PHE A 324 1.58 -10.47 1.77
C PHE A 324 0.66 -10.97 2.87
N VAL A 325 -0.63 -10.66 2.74
CA VAL A 325 -1.70 -11.06 3.65
C VAL A 325 -2.21 -12.43 3.21
N SER A 326 -1.82 -13.48 3.94
CA SER A 326 -2.24 -14.84 3.64
C SER A 326 -3.74 -15.05 3.91
N TYR A 327 -4.33 -16.05 3.30
CA TYR A 327 -5.76 -16.32 3.40
C TYR A 327 -6.03 -17.74 3.91
N CYS A 328 -6.75 -17.84 5.03
CA CYS A 328 -7.15 -19.13 5.60
C CYS A 328 -8.50 -19.07 6.34
N SER A 329 -9.28 -18.02 6.11
CA SER A 329 -10.52 -17.71 6.84
C SER A 329 -11.80 -17.90 6.01
N CYS A 330 -11.66 -18.18 4.71
CA CYS A 330 -12.76 -18.54 3.79
C CYS A 330 -13.88 -17.51 3.67
N ASP A 331 -13.61 -16.25 4.01
CA ASP A 331 -14.55 -15.14 4.15
C ASP A 331 -14.07 -13.85 3.44
N VAL A 332 -13.29 -14.03 2.38
CA VAL A 332 -12.78 -12.97 1.51
C VAL A 332 -12.03 -11.84 2.25
N HIS A 333 -11.31 -12.20 3.33
CA HIS A 333 -10.47 -11.32 4.17
C HIS A 333 -11.21 -10.30 5.02
N PHE A 334 -12.54 -10.41 5.17
CA PHE A 334 -13.29 -9.37 5.88
C PHE A 334 -14.45 -9.89 6.76
N GLY A 335 -14.59 -11.21 6.87
CA GLY A 335 -15.48 -11.81 7.87
C GLY A 335 -14.96 -11.69 9.30
N ASP A 336 -15.90 -11.68 10.24
CA ASP A 336 -15.62 -11.81 11.69
C ASP A 336 -16.78 -12.55 12.38
N SER A 337 -16.80 -13.86 12.23
CA SER A 337 -17.80 -14.73 12.83
C SER A 337 -17.25 -16.12 13.14
N ALA A 338 -17.79 -16.77 14.16
CA ALA A 338 -17.62 -18.19 14.40
C ALA A 338 -18.93 -18.91 14.07
N LYS A 339 -18.86 -20.04 13.37
CA LYS A 339 -20.03 -20.79 12.92
C LYS A 339 -19.88 -22.26 13.27
N ASP A 340 -20.87 -22.80 13.97
CA ASP A 340 -20.97 -24.22 14.28
C ASP A 340 -21.63 -24.99 13.12
N TYR A 341 -20.97 -24.98 11.97
CA TYR A 341 -21.28 -25.96 10.93
C TYR A 341 -20.68 -27.32 11.33
N PRO A 342 -21.03 -28.43 10.67
CA PRO A 342 -20.15 -29.57 10.57
C PRO A 342 -19.22 -29.36 9.35
N PRO A 343 -17.95 -28.90 9.50
CA PRO A 343 -17.17 -28.66 10.74
C PRO A 343 -17.33 -27.24 11.31
N HIS A 344 -16.89 -27.00 12.56
CA HIS A 344 -16.83 -25.65 13.13
C HIS A 344 -15.85 -24.78 12.30
N VAL A 345 -16.22 -23.52 12.06
CA VAL A 345 -15.49 -22.60 11.20
C VAL A 345 -15.29 -21.25 11.87
N GLU A 346 -14.04 -20.79 11.89
CA GLU A 346 -13.62 -19.45 12.30
C GLU A 346 -13.42 -18.53 11.09
N HIS A 347 -14.46 -17.78 10.70
CA HIS A 347 -14.35 -16.72 9.69
C HIS A 347 -13.73 -15.47 10.31
N ARG A 348 -12.41 -15.33 10.20
CA ARG A 348 -11.60 -14.32 10.90
C ARG A 348 -10.78 -13.43 9.97
N GLY A 349 -11.19 -13.27 8.73
CA GLY A 349 -10.48 -12.48 7.73
C GLY A 349 -10.25 -11.03 8.14
N TYR A 350 -11.25 -10.38 8.74
CA TYR A 350 -11.10 -9.02 9.26
C TYR A 350 -10.09 -8.97 10.40
N GLN A 351 -10.19 -9.91 11.34
CA GLN A 351 -9.29 -10.03 12.49
C GLN A 351 -7.83 -10.22 12.04
N ASN A 352 -7.61 -11.15 11.10
CA ASN A 352 -6.32 -11.43 10.47
C ASN A 352 -5.77 -10.17 9.79
N SER A 353 -6.58 -9.52 8.95
CA SER A 353 -6.19 -8.32 8.19
C SER A 353 -5.85 -7.13 9.10
N ARG A 354 -6.59 -6.91 10.20
CA ARG A 354 -6.29 -5.80 11.14
C ARG A 354 -4.96 -5.98 11.88
N VAL A 355 -4.57 -7.22 12.19
CA VAL A 355 -3.24 -7.48 12.77
C VAL A 355 -2.13 -7.20 11.78
N VAL A 356 -2.31 -7.59 10.51
CA VAL A 356 -1.33 -7.30 9.46
C VAL A 356 -1.27 -5.81 9.13
N GLU A 357 -2.41 -5.09 9.15
CA GLU A 357 -2.45 -3.63 9.01
C GLU A 357 -1.63 -2.94 10.13
N LYS A 358 -1.81 -3.34 11.39
CA LYS A 358 -1.01 -2.80 12.50
C LYS A 358 0.48 -3.03 12.26
N TRP A 359 0.85 -4.25 11.88
CA TRP A 359 2.23 -4.59 11.59
C TRP A 359 2.79 -3.71 10.46
N ALA A 360 2.08 -3.64 9.33
CA ALA A 360 2.50 -2.84 8.17
C ALA A 360 2.63 -1.35 8.51
N ARG A 361 1.66 -0.78 9.23
CA ARG A 361 1.68 0.61 9.72
C ARG A 361 2.92 0.94 10.55
N GLU A 362 3.35 -0.01 11.38
CA GLU A 362 4.47 0.19 12.30
C GLU A 362 5.83 -0.01 11.64
N HIS A 363 5.89 -0.78 10.55
CA HIS A 363 7.12 -1.09 9.80
C HIS A 363 7.31 -0.19 8.56
N PHE A 364 6.24 0.37 8.02
CA PHE A 364 6.24 1.26 6.86
C PHE A 364 5.40 2.50 7.21
N VAL A 365 6.02 3.48 7.85
CA VAL A 365 5.31 4.55 8.58
C VAL A 365 4.80 5.67 7.66
N ASP A 366 5.54 5.95 6.60
CA ASP A 366 5.26 7.06 5.66
C ASP A 366 5.72 6.71 4.23
N PRO A 367 5.11 5.69 3.60
CA PRO A 367 5.43 5.32 2.21
C PRO A 367 5.00 6.43 1.24
N ASP A 368 5.79 6.68 0.20
CA ASP A 368 5.46 7.66 -0.85
C ASP A 368 4.26 7.20 -1.69
N GLN A 369 4.17 5.89 -1.92
CA GLN A 369 3.09 5.23 -2.65
C GLN A 369 2.67 3.93 -1.98
N VAL A 370 1.36 3.67 -1.96
CA VAL A 370 0.76 2.44 -1.48
C VAL A 370 -0.09 1.84 -2.59
N PHE A 371 0.23 0.61 -2.97
CA PHE A 371 -0.53 -0.18 -3.93
C PHE A 371 -1.19 -1.36 -3.19
N VAL A 372 -2.51 -1.33 -3.08
CA VAL A 372 -3.29 -2.40 -2.44
C VAL A 372 -3.89 -3.28 -3.53
N THR A 373 -3.63 -4.57 -3.47
CA THR A 373 -4.08 -5.50 -4.50
C THR A 373 -4.33 -6.87 -3.91
N GLY A 374 -4.98 -7.73 -4.68
CA GLY A 374 -5.13 -9.13 -4.36
C GLY A 374 -5.81 -9.84 -5.51
N SER A 375 -5.66 -11.15 -5.52
CA SER A 375 -6.20 -12.00 -6.59
C SER A 375 -7.37 -12.84 -6.09
N SER A 376 -8.43 -13.01 -6.88
CA SER A 376 -9.58 -13.85 -6.53
C SER A 376 -10.26 -13.39 -5.23
N ALA A 377 -10.38 -14.25 -4.20
CA ALA A 377 -10.85 -13.87 -2.86
C ALA A 377 -10.06 -12.67 -2.27
N GLY A 378 -8.77 -12.56 -2.59
CA GLY A 378 -7.91 -11.46 -2.16
C GLY A 378 -8.25 -10.13 -2.82
N ALA A 379 -8.85 -10.12 -4.01
CA ALA A 379 -9.27 -8.88 -4.67
C ALA A 379 -10.37 -8.16 -3.86
N TYR A 380 -11.27 -8.92 -3.23
CA TYR A 380 -12.23 -8.39 -2.27
C TYR A 380 -11.55 -7.91 -1.00
N GLY A 381 -10.57 -8.67 -0.48
CA GLY A 381 -9.73 -8.25 0.64
C GLY A 381 -9.05 -6.91 0.40
N ALA A 382 -8.52 -6.69 -0.81
CA ALA A 382 -7.94 -5.43 -1.22
C ALA A 382 -8.97 -4.29 -1.22
N TRP A 383 -10.13 -4.49 -1.86
CA TRP A 383 -11.23 -3.50 -1.89
C TRP A 383 -11.70 -3.06 -0.51
N PHE A 384 -11.94 -4.03 0.38
CA PHE A 384 -12.58 -3.77 1.65
C PHE A 384 -11.63 -3.27 2.72
N ASN A 385 -10.36 -3.70 2.69
CA ASN A 385 -9.35 -3.17 3.61
C ASN A 385 -8.73 -1.84 3.13
N ALA A 386 -8.77 -1.51 1.84
CA ALA A 386 -8.17 -0.26 1.32
C ALA A 386 -8.70 1.01 2.00
N VAL A 387 -9.99 1.06 2.35
CA VAL A 387 -10.58 2.21 3.07
C VAL A 387 -10.05 2.38 4.50
N LEU A 388 -9.51 1.32 5.08
CA LEU A 388 -8.82 1.34 6.38
C LEU A 388 -7.37 1.80 6.20
N HIS A 389 -6.71 1.30 5.16
CA HIS A 389 -5.33 1.65 4.81
C HIS A 389 -5.14 3.13 4.43
N GLU A 390 -6.10 3.75 3.74
CA GLU A 390 -6.10 5.20 3.46
C GLU A 390 -5.99 6.05 4.73
N ARG A 391 -6.54 5.58 5.86
CA ARG A 391 -6.46 6.28 7.15
C ARG A 391 -5.11 6.10 7.83
N VAL A 392 -4.38 5.03 7.48
CA VAL A 392 -3.05 4.75 7.97
C VAL A 392 -2.02 5.64 7.24
N TRP A 393 -2.16 5.76 5.93
CA TRP A 393 -1.20 6.43 5.05
C TRP A 393 -1.82 7.60 4.25
N PRO A 394 -2.35 8.63 4.93
CA PRO A 394 -3.07 9.72 4.28
C PRO A 394 -2.18 10.65 3.45
N ALA A 395 -0.85 10.57 3.58
CA ALA A 395 0.11 11.35 2.80
C ALA A 395 0.62 10.61 1.54
N SER A 396 0.26 9.33 1.37
CA SER A 396 0.72 8.53 0.23
C SER A 396 -0.13 8.78 -1.00
N LYS A 397 0.48 8.57 -2.18
CA LYS A 397 -0.32 8.22 -3.36
C LYS A 397 -0.89 6.83 -3.15
N PHE A 398 -2.16 6.65 -3.45
CA PHE A 398 -2.87 5.42 -3.12
C PHE A 398 -3.55 4.84 -4.34
N GLU A 399 -3.29 3.58 -4.60
CA GLU A 399 -3.76 2.87 -5.76
C GLU A 399 -4.30 1.49 -5.34
N VAL A 400 -5.47 1.12 -5.85
CA VAL A 400 -6.14 -0.15 -5.51
C VAL A 400 -6.48 -0.89 -6.79
N LEU A 401 -6.07 -2.16 -6.89
CA LEU A 401 -6.42 -3.04 -8.01
C LEU A 401 -7.01 -4.35 -7.50
N ALA A 402 -8.24 -4.64 -7.90
CA ALA A 402 -8.84 -5.96 -7.72
C ALA A 402 -8.57 -6.86 -8.93
N ASP A 403 -7.72 -7.87 -8.79
CA ASP A 403 -7.45 -8.86 -9.83
C ASP A 403 -8.45 -10.03 -9.73
N ALA A 404 -9.37 -10.12 -10.69
CA ALA A 404 -10.36 -11.19 -10.78
C ALA A 404 -11.32 -11.30 -9.57
N GLY A 405 -11.75 -10.15 -9.03
CA GLY A 405 -12.79 -10.07 -7.99
C GLY A 405 -13.79 -8.96 -8.28
N ASN A 406 -14.71 -9.22 -9.19
CA ASN A 406 -15.62 -8.19 -9.74
C ASN A 406 -16.92 -8.04 -8.96
N GLY A 407 -17.20 -8.89 -7.96
CA GLY A 407 -18.39 -8.79 -7.11
C GLY A 407 -19.69 -9.28 -7.75
N VAL A 408 -19.59 -10.15 -8.77
CA VAL A 408 -20.75 -10.80 -9.38
C VAL A 408 -21.29 -11.88 -8.44
N ILE A 409 -22.43 -11.57 -7.82
CA ILE A 409 -23.17 -12.47 -6.92
C ILE A 409 -24.66 -12.41 -7.25
N THR A 410 -25.42 -13.44 -6.86
CA THR A 410 -26.89 -13.37 -6.95
C THR A 410 -27.47 -12.58 -5.79
N GLN A 411 -28.65 -11.97 -5.96
CA GLN A 411 -29.34 -11.29 -4.85
C GLN A 411 -29.63 -12.26 -3.69
N SER A 412 -30.00 -13.51 -4.00
CA SER A 412 -30.22 -14.54 -2.99
C SER A 412 -28.96 -14.82 -2.15
N PHE A 413 -27.77 -14.81 -2.78
CA PHE A 413 -26.51 -14.93 -2.05
C PHE A 413 -26.28 -13.74 -1.10
N LEU A 414 -26.48 -12.52 -1.60
CA LEU A 414 -26.33 -11.30 -0.81
C LEU A 414 -27.26 -11.27 0.40
N ASP A 415 -28.53 -11.67 0.23
CA ASP A 415 -29.53 -11.58 1.29
C ASP A 415 -29.39 -12.71 2.33
N ASN A 416 -29.06 -13.93 1.89
CA ASN A 416 -29.19 -15.12 2.74
C ASN A 416 -27.87 -15.74 3.20
N TYR A 417 -26.76 -15.50 2.49
CA TYR A 417 -25.49 -16.20 2.73
C TYR A 417 -24.35 -15.24 3.08
N PHE A 418 -24.25 -14.09 2.41
CA PHE A 418 -23.25 -13.06 2.73
C PHE A 418 -23.27 -12.62 4.22
N PRO A 419 -24.44 -12.49 4.90
CA PRO A 419 -24.49 -12.15 6.32
C PRO A 419 -23.84 -13.19 7.24
N ASN A 420 -23.61 -14.43 6.77
CA ASN A 420 -22.95 -15.46 7.58
C ASN A 420 -21.53 -15.06 7.98
N TRP A 421 -20.83 -14.25 7.19
CA TRP A 421 -19.49 -13.77 7.54
C TRP A 421 -19.49 -12.63 8.56
N ASN A 422 -20.65 -12.08 8.93
CA ASN A 422 -20.76 -10.88 9.79
C ASN A 422 -19.94 -9.68 9.26
N PHE A 423 -19.90 -9.54 7.94
CA PHE A 423 -19.10 -8.56 7.22
C PHE A 423 -19.47 -7.11 7.56
N ALA A 424 -20.77 -6.80 7.53
CA ALA A 424 -21.26 -5.42 7.63
C ALA A 424 -20.92 -4.73 8.96
N ALA A 425 -20.73 -5.50 10.04
CA ALA A 425 -20.37 -4.99 11.36
C ALA A 425 -18.96 -4.37 11.40
N ASN A 426 -18.11 -4.67 10.41
CA ASN A 426 -16.71 -4.24 10.37
C ASN A 426 -16.46 -3.01 9.49
N ILE A 427 -17.50 -2.55 8.78
CA ILE A 427 -17.40 -1.44 7.84
C ILE A 427 -17.34 -0.10 8.58
N PRO A 428 -16.49 0.85 8.15
CA PRO A 428 -16.44 2.19 8.74
C PRO A 428 -17.79 2.89 8.68
N THR A 429 -18.36 3.19 9.85
CA THR A 429 -19.68 3.84 9.97
C THR A 429 -19.65 5.34 9.74
N ASP A 430 -18.46 5.94 9.67
CA ASP A 430 -18.25 7.37 9.43
C ASP A 430 -18.22 7.72 7.93
N ILE A 431 -18.20 6.73 7.03
CA ILE A 431 -18.32 6.93 5.59
C ILE A 431 -19.82 6.88 5.22
N PRO A 432 -20.45 8.01 4.84
CA PRO A 432 -21.89 8.05 4.59
C PRO A 432 -22.32 7.09 3.48
N GLY A 433 -23.39 6.35 3.72
CA GLY A 433 -23.97 5.41 2.75
C GLY A 433 -23.24 4.06 2.62
N LEU A 434 -22.04 3.90 3.20
CA LEU A 434 -21.22 2.69 3.00
C LEU A 434 -21.87 1.43 3.59
N THR A 435 -22.47 1.53 4.77
CA THR A 435 -23.20 0.40 5.38
C THR A 435 -24.46 0.07 4.58
N ASP A 436 -25.18 1.07 4.09
CA ASP A 436 -26.45 0.88 3.37
C ASP A 436 -26.23 0.19 2.02
N VAL A 437 -25.17 0.55 1.28
CA VAL A 437 -24.91 -0.07 -0.03
C VAL A 437 -24.61 -1.56 0.05
N LEU A 438 -24.05 -2.02 1.16
CA LEU A 438 -23.72 -3.43 1.40
C LEU A 438 -24.88 -4.23 2.00
N THR A 439 -25.75 -3.58 2.78
CA THR A 439 -26.86 -4.25 3.48
C THR A 439 -28.17 -4.20 2.71
N ASN A 440 -28.40 -3.14 1.94
CA ASN A 440 -29.66 -2.85 1.25
C ASN A 440 -29.47 -2.34 -0.19
N GLY A 441 -28.24 -2.20 -0.67
CA GLY A 441 -27.93 -1.49 -1.91
C GLY A 441 -27.45 -2.37 -3.05
N THR A 442 -26.75 -1.75 -4.01
CA THR A 442 -26.41 -2.31 -5.33
C THR A 442 -25.15 -3.20 -5.32
N GLY A 443 -24.72 -3.68 -4.15
CA GLY A 443 -23.52 -4.50 -4.00
C GLY A 443 -22.24 -3.72 -4.34
N ILE A 444 -21.32 -4.37 -5.05
CA ILE A 444 -19.97 -3.84 -5.31
C ILE A 444 -19.96 -2.51 -6.08
N VAL A 445 -20.96 -2.27 -6.94
CA VAL A 445 -21.07 -1.01 -7.72
C VAL A 445 -21.31 0.16 -6.77
N GLY A 446 -22.33 0.06 -5.91
CA GLY A 446 -22.65 1.09 -4.92
C GLY A 446 -21.54 1.24 -3.87
N TYR A 447 -20.93 0.14 -3.44
CA TYR A 447 -19.74 0.19 -2.59
C TYR A 447 -18.63 1.02 -3.24
N THR A 448 -18.28 0.70 -4.49
CA THR A 448 -17.20 1.38 -5.21
C THR A 448 -17.52 2.86 -5.42
N GLU A 449 -18.76 3.20 -5.78
CA GLU A 449 -19.20 4.58 -5.92
C GLU A 449 -19.03 5.37 -4.61
N VAL A 450 -19.45 4.82 -3.48
CA VAL A 450 -19.32 5.49 -2.17
C VAL A 450 -17.85 5.71 -1.82
N VAL A 451 -17.01 4.67 -1.90
CA VAL A 451 -15.60 4.79 -1.46
C VAL A 451 -14.76 5.62 -2.42
N ALA A 452 -14.97 5.51 -3.74
CA ALA A 452 -14.22 6.29 -4.71
C ALA A 452 -14.56 7.79 -4.65
N ASN A 453 -15.80 8.14 -4.32
CA ASN A 453 -16.19 9.53 -4.07
C ASN A 453 -15.65 10.05 -2.72
N PHE A 454 -15.59 9.20 -1.69
CA PHE A 454 -15.05 9.58 -0.38
C PHE A 454 -13.53 9.77 -0.43
N PHE A 455 -12.82 8.98 -1.24
CA PHE A 455 -11.37 9.08 -1.44
C PHE A 455 -11.01 9.49 -2.89
N PRO A 456 -11.16 10.79 -3.24
CA PRO A 456 -11.02 11.25 -4.62
C PRO A 456 -9.57 11.26 -5.13
N ARG A 457 -8.56 11.17 -4.24
CA ARG A 457 -7.14 11.08 -4.63
C ARG A 457 -6.71 9.64 -4.94
N THR A 458 -7.48 8.65 -4.50
CA THR A 458 -7.19 7.24 -4.70
C THR A 458 -7.60 6.81 -6.10
N ARG A 459 -6.73 6.05 -6.77
CA ARG A 459 -7.08 5.39 -8.04
C ARG A 459 -7.59 4.01 -7.76
N TRP A 460 -8.82 3.74 -8.18
CA TRP A 460 -9.48 2.46 -8.01
C TRP A 460 -9.55 1.72 -9.34
N ALA A 461 -9.21 0.44 -9.33
CA ALA A 461 -9.11 -0.36 -10.54
C ALA A 461 -9.63 -1.78 -10.32
N GLN A 462 -10.12 -2.37 -11.40
CA GLN A 462 -10.34 -3.82 -11.45
C GLN A 462 -9.78 -4.41 -12.74
N TYR A 463 -9.33 -5.66 -12.66
CA TYR A 463 -9.04 -6.52 -13.78
C TYR A 463 -9.98 -7.73 -13.78
N SER A 464 -10.40 -8.19 -14.96
CA SER A 464 -11.07 -9.48 -15.16
C SER A 464 -10.75 -10.04 -16.54
N ALA A 465 -10.64 -11.36 -16.67
CA ALA A 465 -10.85 -11.98 -17.97
C ALA A 465 -12.36 -12.03 -18.24
N ALA A 466 -12.78 -11.84 -19.50
CA ALA A 466 -14.18 -11.76 -19.87
C ALA A 466 -15.01 -12.95 -19.35
N TYR A 467 -14.44 -14.15 -19.34
CA TYR A 467 -15.10 -15.39 -18.92
C TYR A 467 -14.37 -16.08 -17.77
N ASP A 468 -13.79 -15.31 -16.83
CA ASP A 468 -13.02 -15.78 -15.67
C ASP A 468 -13.52 -17.14 -15.13
N GLY A 469 -12.74 -18.18 -15.43
CA GLY A 469 -13.19 -19.55 -15.47
C GLY A 469 -12.36 -20.53 -14.67
N GLY A 470 -12.76 -21.79 -14.75
CA GLY A 470 -12.11 -22.89 -14.03
C GLY A 470 -12.72 -23.18 -12.67
N PHE A 471 -12.35 -24.34 -12.15
CA PHE A 471 -12.71 -24.77 -10.81
C PHE A 471 -12.01 -23.85 -9.79
N GLY A 472 -12.79 -23.12 -8.99
CA GLY A 472 -12.28 -22.07 -8.08
C GLY A 472 -12.19 -20.67 -8.68
N GLY A 473 -12.54 -20.48 -9.96
CA GLY A 473 -12.67 -19.16 -10.59
C GLY A 473 -14.01 -18.49 -10.32
N GLN A 474 -14.21 -17.26 -10.82
CA GLN A 474 -15.41 -16.47 -10.54
C GLN A 474 -16.68 -17.13 -11.09
N THR A 475 -16.64 -17.68 -12.30
CA THR A 475 -17.79 -18.40 -12.87
C THR A 475 -18.16 -19.66 -12.10
N SER A 476 -17.21 -20.33 -11.43
CA SER A 476 -17.49 -21.47 -10.56
C SER A 476 -18.34 -21.06 -9.37
N PHE A 477 -17.93 -20.04 -8.61
CA PHE A 477 -18.70 -19.54 -7.47
C PHE A 477 -20.04 -18.96 -7.90
N TYR A 478 -20.09 -18.23 -9.01
CA TYR A 478 -21.34 -17.72 -9.54
C TYR A 478 -22.29 -18.85 -9.96
N ASN A 479 -21.77 -19.95 -10.53
CA ASN A 479 -22.60 -21.11 -10.87
C ASN A 479 -23.17 -21.80 -9.63
N ILE A 480 -22.43 -21.89 -8.53
CA ILE A 480 -22.96 -22.35 -7.23
C ILE A 480 -24.16 -21.49 -6.83
N MET A 481 -24.00 -20.16 -6.87
CA MET A 481 -25.06 -19.22 -6.47
C MET A 481 -26.30 -19.25 -7.38
N LEU A 482 -26.14 -19.58 -8.67
CA LEU A 482 -27.23 -19.73 -9.62
C LEU A 482 -28.02 -21.03 -9.47
N ASN A 483 -27.45 -22.04 -8.81
CA ASN A 483 -28.05 -23.37 -8.65
C ASN A 483 -28.33 -23.65 -7.17
N ASP A 484 -29.03 -22.72 -6.51
CA ASP A 484 -29.49 -22.84 -5.12
C ASP A 484 -28.36 -23.12 -4.09
N ASN A 485 -27.15 -22.62 -4.37
CA ASN A 485 -25.93 -22.86 -3.60
C ASN A 485 -25.49 -24.34 -3.52
N ASP A 486 -25.85 -25.16 -4.52
CA ASP A 486 -25.31 -26.51 -4.66
C ASP A 486 -23.81 -26.46 -5.02
N PRO A 487 -22.90 -26.91 -4.13
CA PRO A 487 -21.46 -26.88 -4.42
C PRO A 487 -21.06 -27.80 -5.58
N ILE A 488 -21.89 -28.80 -5.94
CA ILE A 488 -21.63 -29.66 -7.09
C ILE A 488 -21.68 -28.84 -8.39
N ALA A 489 -22.46 -27.76 -8.44
CA ALA A 489 -22.53 -26.90 -9.62
C ALA A 489 -21.16 -26.33 -10.02
N ALA A 490 -20.22 -26.17 -9.08
CA ALA A 490 -18.84 -25.75 -9.33
C ALA A 490 -18.14 -26.58 -10.44
N VAL A 491 -18.45 -27.88 -10.53
CA VAL A 491 -17.82 -28.77 -11.52
C VAL A 491 -18.27 -28.48 -12.95
N THR A 492 -19.36 -27.74 -13.12
CA THR A 492 -19.93 -27.32 -14.41
C THR A 492 -19.88 -25.80 -14.60
N TRP A 493 -18.89 -25.15 -13.99
CA TRP A 493 -18.67 -23.69 -14.00
C TRP A 493 -18.88 -23.00 -15.35
N TRP A 494 -18.58 -23.68 -16.46
CA TRP A 494 -18.77 -23.15 -17.82
C TRP A 494 -20.23 -22.79 -18.14
N ASN A 495 -21.21 -23.40 -17.47
CA ASN A 495 -22.63 -23.08 -17.62
C ASN A 495 -22.94 -21.63 -17.21
N ALA A 496 -22.16 -21.06 -16.28
CA ALA A 496 -22.33 -19.69 -15.82
C ALA A 496 -21.48 -18.68 -16.60
N SER A 497 -20.58 -19.10 -17.51
CA SER A 497 -19.62 -18.19 -18.16
C SER A 497 -20.27 -17.00 -18.86
N CYS A 498 -21.33 -17.23 -19.63
CA CYS A 498 -22.04 -16.14 -20.33
C CYS A 498 -22.81 -15.22 -19.38
N ALA A 499 -23.48 -15.80 -18.38
CA ALA A 499 -24.22 -15.03 -17.39
C ALA A 499 -23.29 -14.18 -16.53
N PHE A 500 -22.15 -14.74 -16.10
CA PHE A 500 -21.09 -14.02 -15.39
C PHE A 500 -20.56 -12.86 -16.23
N ASN A 501 -20.14 -13.10 -17.48
CA ASN A 501 -19.61 -12.07 -18.35
C ASN A 501 -20.59 -10.89 -18.49
N THR A 502 -21.86 -11.19 -18.73
CA THR A 502 -22.93 -10.18 -18.84
C THR A 502 -22.99 -9.30 -17.59
N GLN A 503 -22.99 -9.91 -16.40
CA GLN A 503 -23.05 -9.17 -15.13
C GLN A 503 -21.75 -8.40 -14.86
N MET A 504 -20.59 -9.01 -15.09
CA MET A 504 -19.28 -8.40 -14.87
C MET A 504 -19.10 -7.14 -15.74
N VAL A 505 -19.42 -7.23 -17.04
CA VAL A 505 -19.37 -6.07 -17.96
C VAL A 505 -20.36 -4.99 -17.51
N ALA A 506 -21.59 -5.37 -17.18
CA ALA A 506 -22.60 -4.40 -16.72
C ALA A 506 -22.15 -3.66 -15.46
N GLN A 507 -21.59 -4.36 -14.47
CA GLN A 507 -21.05 -3.75 -13.26
C GLN A 507 -19.85 -2.85 -13.54
N ALA A 508 -18.90 -3.29 -14.38
CA ALA A 508 -17.73 -2.50 -14.76
C ALA A 508 -18.12 -1.15 -15.40
N LEU A 509 -19.07 -1.19 -16.35
CA LEU A 509 -19.60 -0.02 -17.04
C LEU A 509 -20.38 0.90 -16.09
N ALA A 510 -21.23 0.32 -15.22
CA ALA A 510 -22.00 1.09 -14.25
C ALA A 510 -21.08 1.84 -13.27
N THR A 511 -20.07 1.16 -12.71
CA THR A 511 -19.10 1.79 -11.81
C THR A 511 -18.31 2.89 -12.51
N ALA A 512 -17.82 2.63 -13.74
CA ALA A 512 -17.08 3.64 -14.50
C ALA A 512 -17.93 4.86 -14.87
N ALA A 513 -19.24 4.68 -15.10
CA ALA A 513 -20.16 5.78 -15.32
C ALA A 513 -20.45 6.58 -14.04
N ALA A 514 -20.51 5.92 -12.88
CA ALA A 514 -20.77 6.55 -11.60
C ALA A 514 -19.57 7.37 -11.07
N VAL A 515 -18.34 6.87 -11.26
CA VAL A 515 -17.10 7.49 -10.75
C VAL A 515 -16.00 7.61 -11.81
N PRO A 516 -16.22 8.39 -12.90
CA PRO A 516 -15.31 8.47 -14.04
C PRO A 516 -14.00 9.20 -13.74
N SER A 517 -13.87 9.89 -12.62
CA SER A 517 -12.66 10.65 -12.24
C SER A 517 -11.49 9.76 -11.85
N ASN A 518 -11.76 8.67 -11.13
CA ASN A 518 -10.72 7.91 -10.43
C ASN A 518 -10.98 6.40 -10.35
N TYR A 519 -11.92 5.86 -11.14
CA TYR A 519 -12.10 4.43 -11.35
C TYR A 519 -11.83 4.02 -12.80
N ARG A 520 -11.12 2.89 -13.02
CA ARG A 520 -10.96 2.26 -14.33
C ARG A 520 -11.12 0.75 -14.26
N TYR A 521 -11.53 0.13 -15.37
CA TYR A 521 -11.56 -1.33 -15.50
C TYR A 521 -10.68 -1.81 -16.66
N TYR A 522 -10.21 -3.05 -16.55
CA TYR A 522 -9.56 -3.80 -17.61
C TYR A 522 -10.29 -5.14 -17.79
N ILE A 523 -10.83 -5.38 -18.99
CA ILE A 523 -11.46 -6.65 -19.38
C ILE A 523 -10.62 -7.29 -20.47
N GLY A 524 -9.91 -8.37 -20.14
CA GLY A 524 -9.10 -9.18 -21.04
C GLY A 524 -9.87 -10.31 -21.71
N THR A 525 -9.27 -10.94 -22.73
CA THR A 525 -9.87 -12.08 -23.43
C THR A 525 -9.84 -13.37 -22.60
N GLY A 526 -10.69 -14.33 -22.97
CA GLY A 526 -10.61 -15.70 -22.52
C GLY A 526 -11.20 -15.92 -21.13
N SER A 527 -10.74 -16.99 -20.49
CA SER A 527 -11.32 -17.52 -19.25
C SER A 527 -10.30 -17.66 -18.13
N ARG A 528 -9.12 -17.04 -18.26
CA ARG A 528 -8.10 -17.09 -17.23
C ARG A 528 -8.63 -16.57 -15.89
N HIS A 529 -8.35 -17.29 -14.82
CA HIS A 529 -8.55 -16.78 -13.47
C HIS A 529 -7.25 -16.17 -12.95
N THR A 530 -7.30 -14.88 -12.61
CA THR A 530 -6.19 -14.05 -12.09
C THR A 530 -5.02 -13.82 -13.07
N MET A 531 -4.33 -12.69 -12.91
CA MET A 531 -3.19 -12.30 -13.72
C MET A 531 -1.90 -12.08 -12.92
N TRP A 532 -1.97 -11.79 -11.61
CA TRP A 532 -0.81 -11.40 -10.81
C TRP A 532 0.38 -12.36 -10.94
N GLY A 533 0.12 -13.67 -10.89
CA GLY A 533 1.13 -14.72 -11.03
C GLY A 533 1.38 -15.18 -12.48
N SER A 534 1.07 -14.37 -13.49
CA SER A 534 1.16 -14.74 -14.90
C SER A 534 2.09 -13.83 -15.70
N ASP A 535 2.98 -14.40 -16.51
CA ASP A 535 3.79 -13.63 -17.46
C ASP A 535 2.96 -12.98 -18.60
N LYS A 536 1.67 -13.34 -18.72
CA LYS A 536 0.74 -12.65 -19.62
C LYS A 536 0.64 -11.16 -19.30
N VAL A 537 0.86 -10.74 -18.06
CA VAL A 537 0.85 -9.31 -17.68
C VAL A 537 1.81 -8.46 -18.50
N TYR A 538 2.89 -9.06 -19.01
CA TYR A 538 3.94 -8.37 -19.76
C TYR A 538 3.77 -8.46 -21.28
N THR A 539 2.94 -9.37 -21.78
CA THR A 539 2.98 -9.76 -23.21
C THR A 539 1.62 -9.83 -23.88
N ASP A 540 0.55 -10.07 -23.12
CA ASP A 540 -0.76 -10.28 -23.70
C ASP A 540 -1.36 -8.95 -24.16
N THR A 541 -1.66 -8.89 -25.46
CA THR A 541 -2.37 -7.79 -26.12
C THR A 541 -3.57 -8.30 -26.92
N THR A 542 -3.98 -9.54 -26.64
CA THR A 542 -5.03 -10.23 -27.39
C THR A 542 -6.35 -9.49 -27.26
N GLY A 543 -7.09 -9.38 -28.37
CA GLY A 543 -8.27 -8.55 -28.42
C GLY A 543 -7.97 -7.05 -28.52
N GLY A 544 -6.73 -6.65 -28.82
CA GLY A 544 -6.36 -5.25 -29.06
C GLY A 544 -6.25 -4.41 -27.78
N VAL A 545 -6.06 -5.05 -26.64
CA VAL A 545 -5.81 -4.41 -25.34
C VAL A 545 -4.33 -4.08 -25.17
N PRO A 546 -3.95 -3.03 -24.39
CA PRO A 546 -2.56 -2.85 -23.96
C PRO A 546 -2.14 -3.97 -23.02
N THR A 547 -0.84 -4.16 -22.79
CA THR A 547 -0.40 -5.09 -21.74
C THR A 547 -0.90 -4.63 -20.37
N LEU A 548 -1.14 -5.56 -19.45
CA LEU A 548 -1.56 -5.19 -18.10
C LEU A 548 -0.49 -4.36 -17.39
N VAL A 549 0.80 -4.65 -17.62
CA VAL A 549 1.91 -3.88 -17.05
C VAL A 549 1.93 -2.44 -17.56
N ASP A 550 1.66 -2.18 -18.84
CA ASP A 550 1.62 -0.81 -19.38
C ASP A 550 0.44 -0.03 -18.80
N TRP A 551 -0.73 -0.66 -18.71
CA TRP A 551 -1.92 -0.06 -18.12
C TRP A 551 -1.74 0.25 -16.62
N LEU A 552 -1.10 -0.66 -15.88
CA LEU A 552 -0.76 -0.48 -14.47
C LEU A 552 0.31 0.61 -14.26
N ASN A 553 1.34 0.66 -15.11
CA ASN A 553 2.33 1.75 -15.07
C ASN A 553 1.67 3.11 -15.32
N ALA A 554 0.69 3.17 -16.24
CA ALA A 554 -0.09 4.38 -16.46
C ALA A 554 -0.91 4.78 -15.22
N MET A 555 -1.49 3.81 -14.50
CA MET A 555 -2.16 4.03 -13.22
C MET A 555 -1.21 4.60 -12.16
N LEU A 556 -0.07 3.95 -11.92
CA LEU A 556 0.91 4.34 -10.89
C LEU A 556 1.52 5.72 -11.17
N ALA A 557 1.75 6.05 -12.45
CA ALA A 557 2.28 7.34 -12.87
C ALA A 557 1.19 8.43 -12.99
N GLY A 558 -0.08 8.07 -12.99
CA GLY A 558 -1.19 9.01 -13.15
C GLY A 558 -1.28 9.63 -14.54
N THR A 559 -0.94 8.87 -15.58
CA THR A 559 -0.93 9.40 -16.95
C THR A 559 -2.30 9.25 -17.61
N PRO A 560 -2.60 10.05 -18.65
CA PRO A 560 -3.83 9.91 -19.42
C PRO A 560 -4.02 8.55 -20.12
N ALA A 561 -2.97 7.71 -20.20
CA ALA A 561 -3.04 6.38 -20.76
C ALA A 561 -3.80 5.37 -19.87
N TRP A 562 -4.08 5.73 -18.61
CA TRP A 562 -4.91 4.92 -17.72
C TRP A 562 -6.40 5.10 -18.05
N THR A 563 -6.86 4.35 -19.05
CA THR A 563 -8.22 4.38 -19.59
C THR A 563 -9.01 3.12 -19.24
N ASN A 564 -10.31 3.10 -19.50
CA ASN A 564 -11.06 1.84 -19.48
C ASN A 564 -10.58 0.98 -20.65
N VAL A 565 -10.40 -0.31 -20.41
CA VAL A 565 -9.91 -1.28 -21.39
C VAL A 565 -10.92 -2.41 -21.51
N GLU A 566 -11.30 -2.73 -22.74
CA GLU A 566 -12.17 -3.85 -23.07
C GLU A 566 -11.64 -4.54 -24.32
N CYS A 567 -11.50 -5.86 -24.24
CA CYS A 567 -11.09 -6.67 -25.38
C CYS A 567 -12.07 -6.57 -26.55
N THR A 568 -11.53 -6.74 -27.76
CA THR A 568 -12.27 -7.24 -28.91
C THR A 568 -12.14 -8.76 -28.96
N ASN A 569 -13.12 -9.47 -29.53
CA ASN A 569 -13.12 -10.94 -29.58
C ASN A 569 -12.87 -11.62 -28.21
N CYS A 570 -13.52 -11.09 -27.16
CA CYS A 570 -13.30 -11.51 -25.77
C CYS A 570 -13.45 -13.01 -25.50
N GLY A 571 -14.14 -13.75 -26.37
CA GLY A 571 -14.31 -15.21 -26.25
C GLY A 571 -13.06 -16.02 -26.56
N LEU A 572 -12.02 -15.45 -27.18
CA LEU A 572 -10.81 -16.19 -27.55
C LEU A 572 -10.04 -16.65 -26.31
N LEU A 573 -9.89 -17.97 -26.15
CA LEU A 573 -9.04 -18.53 -25.11
C LEU A 573 -7.58 -18.50 -25.52
N LEU A 574 -6.74 -18.23 -24.54
CA LEU A 574 -5.30 -18.24 -24.68
C LEU A 574 -4.70 -19.53 -24.10
N PRO A 575 -3.45 -19.89 -24.47
CA PRO A 575 -2.77 -21.02 -23.85
C PRO A 575 -2.78 -20.92 -22.32
N GLY A 576 -3.12 -22.04 -21.67
CA GLY A 576 -3.25 -22.14 -20.21
C GLY A 576 -4.60 -21.68 -19.64
N ASP A 577 -5.50 -21.13 -20.46
CA ASP A 577 -6.81 -20.71 -19.97
C ASP A 577 -7.69 -21.93 -19.64
N PRO A 578 -8.48 -21.87 -18.54
CA PRO A 578 -9.43 -22.91 -18.19
C PRO A 578 -10.47 -23.16 -19.27
N ALA A 579 -10.65 -24.43 -19.65
CA ALA A 579 -11.70 -24.89 -20.54
C ALA A 579 -12.22 -26.26 -20.09
N PRO A 580 -13.52 -26.56 -20.26
CA PRO A 580 -14.05 -27.89 -19.98
C PRO A 580 -13.37 -28.97 -20.84
N ARG A 581 -13.16 -30.16 -20.26
CA ARG A 581 -12.62 -31.32 -20.97
C ARG A 581 -13.55 -32.53 -20.74
N PRO A 582 -14.23 -33.06 -21.78
CA PRO A 582 -14.28 -32.56 -23.16
C PRO A 582 -14.92 -31.17 -23.26
N LEU A 583 -14.71 -30.46 -24.37
CA LEU A 583 -15.32 -29.15 -24.59
C LEU A 583 -16.86 -29.25 -24.50
N ARG A 584 -17.46 -28.26 -23.86
CA ARG A 584 -18.90 -28.12 -23.65
C ARG A 584 -19.29 -26.68 -23.95
N ALA A 585 -20.49 -26.47 -24.50
CA ALA A 585 -21.04 -25.13 -24.66
C ALA A 585 -20.98 -24.36 -23.32
N PRO A 586 -20.64 -23.05 -23.34
CA PRO A 586 -20.44 -22.19 -24.50
C PRO A 586 -19.05 -22.29 -25.17
N PHE A 587 -18.17 -23.19 -24.71
CA PHE A 587 -16.84 -23.39 -25.28
C PHE A 587 -16.91 -24.31 -26.51
N SER A 588 -16.33 -23.85 -27.61
CA SER A 588 -16.27 -24.61 -28.86
C SER A 588 -14.95 -24.38 -29.58
N MET A 589 -14.63 -25.27 -30.52
CA MET A 589 -13.47 -25.11 -31.39
C MET A 589 -13.90 -24.40 -32.68
N ILE A 590 -13.28 -23.26 -32.98
CA ILE A 590 -13.46 -22.51 -34.22
C ILE A 590 -12.10 -22.44 -34.91
N GLY A 591 -11.93 -23.19 -36.00
CA GLY A 591 -10.60 -23.38 -36.60
C GLY A 591 -9.67 -24.13 -35.63
N SER A 592 -8.52 -23.54 -35.32
CA SER A 592 -7.57 -24.04 -34.32
C SER A 592 -7.85 -23.58 -32.89
N ASP A 593 -8.75 -22.62 -32.73
CA ASP A 593 -8.86 -21.86 -31.50
C ASP A 593 -10.05 -22.34 -30.66
N ILE A 594 -9.90 -22.28 -29.34
CA ILE A 594 -11.03 -22.49 -28.43
C ILE A 594 -11.65 -21.13 -28.16
N VAL A 595 -12.97 -21.03 -28.37
CA VAL A 595 -13.71 -19.77 -28.25
C VAL A 595 -14.94 -19.98 -27.40
N VAL A 596 -15.19 -19.07 -26.47
CA VAL A 596 -16.48 -18.92 -25.78
C VAL A 596 -17.42 -18.13 -26.68
N THR A 597 -18.51 -18.78 -27.10
CA THR A 597 -19.57 -18.13 -27.88
C THR A 597 -20.85 -18.12 -27.07
N CYS A 598 -21.25 -16.94 -26.61
CA CYS A 598 -22.51 -16.74 -25.90
C CYS A 598 -23.65 -16.46 -26.89
N PRO A 599 -24.86 -16.96 -26.60
CA PRO A 599 -26.03 -16.82 -27.47
C PRO A 599 -26.58 -15.40 -27.58
#